data_AF-A0A7V5MHR1-F1
#
_entry.id   AF-A0A7V5MHR1-F1
#
_cell.length_a   1.000
_cell.length_b   1.000
_cell.length_c   1.000
_cell.angle_alpha   90.00
_cell.angle_beta   90.00
_cell.angle_gamma   90.00
#
_symmetry.space_group_name_H-M   'P 1'
#
loop_
_entity.id
_entity.type
_entity.pdbx_description
1 polymer ?
#
loop_
_entity_poly.entity_id
_entity_poly.type
_entity_poly.pdbx_seq_one_letter_code
_entity_poly.pdbx_strand_id
1 'polypeptide(L)'
;MQMVKRLIGGLLLLIIFLWLFSPKQELYYLLEKELEKKGIVISNETFHDHWLGLEITNADIYLKGIKVAEAQDLTLNVFFLYNTLTINKIQTDKGIHNIAPKSIETLTATFSIIAPYKIALTGEGSFGSIYGGLYLNLDNKLLIRFNNAKEIAAFKKFLKKDQKGLYYETYFK
;
A
#
# COMPACT_ATOMS: atom_id res chain seq x y z
N MET A 1 -11.54 -16.96 -40.97
CA MET A 1 -11.50 -15.87 -39.95
C MET A 1 -12.43 -16.06 -38.76
N GLN A 2 -13.62 -16.67 -38.88
CA GLN A 2 -14.51 -16.87 -37.72
C GLN A 2 -13.91 -17.74 -36.60
N MET A 3 -13.13 -18.78 -36.94
CA MET A 3 -12.47 -19.65 -35.96
C MET A 3 -11.43 -18.89 -35.12
N VAL A 4 -10.64 -18.01 -35.73
CA VAL A 4 -9.68 -17.15 -35.04
C VAL A 4 -10.39 -16.16 -34.11
N LYS A 5 -11.51 -15.56 -34.55
CA LYS A 5 -12.33 -14.67 -33.70
C LYS A 5 -12.88 -15.39 -32.47
N ARG A 6 -13.34 -16.64 -32.63
CA ARG A 6 -13.82 -17.48 -31.51
C ARG A 6 -12.69 -17.83 -30.54
N LEU A 7 -11.50 -18.15 -31.06
CA LEU A 7 -10.34 -18.47 -30.22
C LEU A 7 -9.85 -17.26 -29.42
N ILE A 8 -9.74 -16.09 -30.06
CA ILE A 8 -9.38 -14.82 -29.39
C ILE A 8 -10.44 -14.44 -28.34
N GLY A 9 -11.72 -14.54 -28.70
CA GLY A 9 -12.83 -14.26 -27.78
C GLY A 9 -12.81 -15.20 -26.57
N GLY A 10 -12.59 -16.49 -26.79
CA GLY A 10 -12.46 -17.48 -25.71
C GLY A 10 -11.27 -17.20 -24.80
N LEU A 11 -10.12 -16.81 -25.37
CA LEU A 11 -8.92 -16.47 -24.59
C LEU A 11 -9.13 -15.21 -23.73
N LEU A 12 -9.73 -14.15 -24.29
CA LEU A 12 -10.06 -12.95 -23.53
C LEU A 12 -11.04 -13.25 -22.38
N LEU A 13 -12.04 -14.07 -22.66
CA LEU A 13 -13.05 -14.47 -21.68
C LEU A 13 -12.45 -15.32 -20.55
N LEU A 14 -11.51 -16.21 -20.88
CA LEU A 14 -10.74 -16.98 -19.89
C LEU A 14 -9.90 -16.05 -18.99
N ILE A 15 -9.21 -15.07 -19.57
CA ILE A 15 -8.41 -14.09 -18.79
C ILE A 15 -9.31 -13.30 -17.84
N ILE A 16 -10.48 -12.85 -18.31
CA ILE A 16 -11.46 -12.14 -17.47
C ILE A 16 -11.94 -13.04 -16.32
N PHE A 17 -12.22 -14.32 -16.58
CA PHE A 17 -12.62 -15.25 -15.53
C PHE A 17 -11.52 -15.52 -14.51
N LEU A 18 -10.27 -15.72 -14.95
CA LEU A 18 -9.14 -15.89 -14.02
C LEU A 18 -8.97 -14.66 -13.12
N TRP A 19 -9.17 -13.46 -13.67
CA TRP A 19 -9.10 -12.23 -12.90
C TRP A 19 -10.26 -12.08 -11.91
N LEU A 20 -11.50 -12.34 -12.35
CA LEU A 20 -12.69 -12.22 -11.52
C LEU A 20 -12.67 -13.23 -10.36
N PHE A 21 -12.33 -14.48 -10.66
CA PHE A 21 -12.26 -15.59 -9.69
C PHE A 21 -10.88 -15.75 -9.04
N SER A 22 -10.02 -14.74 -9.12
CA SER A 22 -8.73 -14.75 -8.40
C SER A 22 -8.97 -14.81 -6.88
N PRO A 23 -8.22 -15.64 -6.12
CA PRO A 23 -8.37 -15.76 -4.68
C PRO A 23 -7.71 -14.57 -3.98
N LYS A 24 -8.45 -13.45 -3.86
CA LYS A 24 -7.93 -12.16 -3.35
C LYS A 24 -7.49 -12.26 -1.88
N GLN A 25 -8.20 -13.05 -1.09
CA GLN A 25 -7.86 -13.33 0.30
C GLN A 25 -6.54 -14.10 0.43
N GLU A 26 -6.26 -15.05 -0.47
CA GLU A 26 -4.97 -15.77 -0.46
C GLU A 26 -3.81 -14.85 -0.85
N LEU A 27 -4.02 -13.89 -1.76
CA LEU A 27 -3.02 -12.86 -2.06
C LEU A 27 -2.72 -12.01 -0.83
N TYR A 28 -3.74 -11.71 -0.02
CA TYR A 28 -3.57 -11.02 1.25
C TYR A 28 -2.76 -11.86 2.26
N TYR A 29 -3.07 -13.14 2.43
CA TYR A 29 -2.31 -14.01 3.34
C TYR A 29 -0.85 -14.20 2.92
N LEU A 30 -0.56 -14.19 1.61
CA LEU A 30 0.81 -14.17 1.12
C LEU A 30 1.54 -12.88 1.52
N LEU A 31 0.87 -11.73 1.47
CA LEU A 31 1.42 -10.46 1.95
C LEU A 31 1.70 -10.53 3.45
N GLU A 32 0.73 -10.99 4.25
CA GLU A 32 0.86 -11.12 5.70
C GLU A 32 2.04 -12.02 6.07
N LYS A 33 2.21 -13.17 5.39
CA LYS A 33 3.33 -14.08 5.59
C LYS A 33 4.69 -13.45 5.29
N GLU A 34 4.78 -12.60 4.26
CA GLU A 34 6.02 -11.86 3.96
C GLU A 34 6.29 -10.74 4.98
N LEU A 35 5.24 -10.13 5.52
CA LEU A 35 5.32 -9.13 6.59
C LEU A 35 5.76 -9.78 7.92
N GLU A 36 5.26 -10.96 8.23
CA GLU A 36 5.58 -11.72 9.45
C GLU A 36 7.07 -12.03 9.53
N LYS A 37 7.71 -12.39 8.41
CA LYS A 37 9.18 -12.58 8.33
C LYS A 37 9.97 -11.33 8.74
N LYS A 38 9.37 -10.14 8.61
CA LYS A 38 9.95 -8.85 9.03
C LYS A 38 9.49 -8.42 10.44
N GLY A 39 8.75 -9.29 11.13
CA GLY A 39 8.16 -9.05 12.44
C GLY A 39 6.95 -8.12 12.41
N ILE A 40 6.30 -7.93 11.27
CA ILE A 40 5.04 -7.17 11.15
C ILE A 40 3.89 -8.18 11.15
N VAL A 41 2.98 -8.06 12.10
CA VAL A 41 1.79 -8.92 12.21
C VAL A 41 0.56 -8.03 12.15
N ILE A 42 -0.44 -8.44 11.38
CA ILE A 42 -1.72 -7.76 11.32
C ILE A 42 -2.77 -8.70 11.95
N SER A 43 -3.69 -8.18 12.76
CA SER A 43 -4.62 -9.01 13.53
C SER A 43 -5.98 -8.32 13.72
N ASN A 44 -6.97 -9.08 14.18
CA ASN A 44 -8.37 -8.63 14.38
C ASN A 44 -9.10 -8.19 13.10
N GLU A 45 -8.59 -8.62 11.95
CA GLU A 45 -9.12 -8.30 10.64
C GLU A 45 -10.46 -8.98 10.37
N THR A 46 -11.38 -8.21 9.79
CA THR A 46 -12.63 -8.75 9.22
C THR A 46 -12.62 -8.57 7.71
N PHE A 47 -12.79 -9.66 6.98
CA PHE A 47 -12.75 -9.68 5.52
C PHE A 47 -14.14 -9.53 4.90
N HIS A 48 -14.23 -8.67 3.90
CA HIS A 48 -15.37 -8.51 3.02
C HIS A 48 -14.87 -8.60 1.56
N ASP A 49 -15.23 -9.70 0.90
CA ASP A 49 -14.84 -9.94 -0.50
C ASP A 49 -15.80 -9.22 -1.45
N HIS A 50 -15.22 -8.48 -2.39
CA HIS A 50 -15.92 -7.79 -3.46
C HIS A 50 -15.43 -8.32 -4.81
N TRP A 51 -16.24 -8.22 -5.85
CA TRP A 51 -15.87 -8.77 -7.17
C TRP A 51 -14.53 -8.23 -7.71
N LEU A 52 -14.19 -6.99 -7.37
CA LEU A 52 -13.00 -6.28 -7.86
C LEU A 52 -11.95 -6.03 -6.78
N GLY A 53 -12.15 -6.53 -5.56
CA GLY A 53 -11.25 -6.21 -4.47
C GLY A 53 -11.58 -6.89 -3.16
N LEU A 54 -10.74 -6.67 -2.18
CA LEU A 54 -10.89 -7.17 -0.83
C LEU A 54 -10.91 -5.98 0.12
N GLU A 55 -11.94 -5.91 0.96
CA GLU A 55 -12.04 -4.94 2.04
C GLU A 55 -11.75 -5.64 3.37
N ILE A 56 -10.89 -5.02 4.16
CA ILE A 56 -10.43 -5.52 5.46
C ILE A 56 -10.68 -4.41 6.47
N THR A 57 -11.40 -4.71 7.52
CA THR A 57 -11.75 -3.73 8.57
C THR A 57 -11.16 -4.11 9.92
N ASN A 58 -10.91 -3.09 10.75
CA ASN A 58 -10.43 -3.21 12.14
C ASN A 58 -9.07 -3.93 12.28
N ALA A 59 -8.11 -3.58 11.42
CA ALA A 59 -6.80 -4.21 11.40
C ALA A 59 -5.85 -3.58 12.44
N ASP A 60 -5.46 -4.38 13.44
CA ASP A 60 -4.41 -4.03 14.39
C ASP A 60 -3.03 -4.37 13.82
N ILE A 61 -2.12 -3.41 13.79
CA ILE A 61 -0.76 -3.60 13.27
C ILE A 61 0.22 -3.69 14.43
N TYR A 62 0.96 -4.79 14.47
CA TYR A 62 1.99 -5.08 15.44
C TYR A 62 3.36 -5.09 14.77
N LEU A 63 4.36 -4.50 15.44
CA LEU A 63 5.76 -4.60 15.07
C LEU A 63 6.53 -5.27 16.21
N LYS A 64 7.09 -6.45 15.94
CA LYS A 64 7.81 -7.29 16.91
C LYS A 64 7.02 -7.52 18.20
N GLY A 65 5.71 -7.75 18.07
CA GLY A 65 4.79 -8.00 19.19
C GLY A 65 4.24 -6.75 19.89
N ILE A 66 4.63 -5.54 19.46
CA ILE A 66 4.13 -4.28 20.03
C ILE A 66 3.07 -3.70 19.09
N LYS A 67 1.86 -3.40 19.60
CA LYS A 67 0.83 -2.70 18.81
C LYS A 67 1.34 -1.30 18.48
N VAL A 68 1.49 -1.02 17.19
CA VAL A 68 2.01 0.27 16.68
C VAL A 68 0.94 1.12 16.05
N ALA A 69 -0.08 0.51 15.47
CA ALA A 69 -1.17 1.23 14.83
C ALA A 69 -2.43 0.39 14.75
N GLU A 70 -3.54 1.06 14.46
CA GLU A 70 -4.83 0.49 14.13
C GLU A 70 -5.32 1.15 12.84
N ALA A 71 -5.70 0.35 11.86
CA ALA A 71 -6.25 0.81 10.59
C ALA A 71 -7.74 0.45 10.54
N GLN A 72 -8.59 1.45 10.33
CA GLN A 72 -10.03 1.21 10.30
C GLN A 72 -10.43 0.42 9.05
N ASP A 73 -9.96 0.87 7.89
CA ASP A 73 -10.35 0.30 6.60
C ASP A 73 -9.11 0.12 5.72
N LEU A 74 -8.95 -1.08 5.16
CA LEU A 74 -7.93 -1.42 4.18
C LEU A 74 -8.64 -2.03 2.96
N THR A 75 -8.42 -1.44 1.79
CA THR A 75 -9.06 -1.86 0.55
C THR A 75 -7.99 -2.21 -0.48
N LEU A 76 -7.96 -3.47 -0.89
CA LEU A 76 -7.15 -3.95 -2.01
C LEU A 76 -8.06 -4.02 -3.25
N ASN A 77 -7.87 -3.12 -4.20
CA ASN A 77 -8.54 -3.22 -5.49
C ASN A 77 -7.60 -3.84 -6.52
N VAL A 78 -8.08 -4.88 -7.19
CA VAL A 78 -7.32 -5.61 -8.20
C VAL A 78 -7.90 -5.29 -9.55
N PHE A 79 -7.42 -4.26 -10.26
CA PHE A 79 -7.85 -3.96 -11.62
C PHE A 79 -6.87 -4.52 -12.66
N PHE A 80 -7.38 -4.76 -13.87
CA PHE A 80 -6.60 -5.36 -14.94
C PHE A 80 -5.33 -4.57 -15.31
N LEU A 81 -5.36 -3.23 -15.25
CA LEU A 81 -4.23 -2.37 -15.65
C LEU A 81 -3.45 -1.78 -14.47
N TYR A 82 -4.06 -1.75 -13.29
CA TYR A 82 -3.47 -1.20 -12.09
C TYR A 82 -4.12 -1.83 -10.86
N ASN A 83 -3.37 -1.96 -9.78
CA ASN A 83 -3.87 -2.42 -8.50
C ASN A 83 -3.65 -1.31 -7.49
N THR A 84 -4.60 -1.13 -6.58
CA THR A 84 -4.48 -0.16 -5.50
C THR A 84 -4.63 -0.85 -4.16
N LEU A 85 -3.77 -0.48 -3.22
CA LEU A 85 -3.94 -0.77 -1.81
C LEU A 85 -4.14 0.56 -1.11
N THR A 86 -5.35 0.77 -0.60
CA THR A 86 -5.72 1.97 0.14
C THR A 86 -5.93 1.61 1.60
N ILE A 87 -5.32 2.38 2.51
CA ILE A 87 -5.51 2.23 3.95
C ILE A 87 -6.04 3.56 4.47
N ASN A 88 -7.19 3.53 5.12
CA ASN A 88 -7.86 4.71 5.64
C ASN A 88 -7.83 4.71 7.17
N LYS A 89 -7.73 5.92 7.73
CA LYS A 89 -7.85 6.22 9.17
C LYS A 89 -6.94 5.32 10.02
N ILE A 90 -5.65 5.40 9.75
CA ILE A 90 -4.62 4.77 10.58
C ILE A 90 -4.39 5.65 11.81
N GLN A 91 -4.61 5.10 12.99
CA GLN A 91 -4.26 5.72 14.26
C GLN A 91 -3.02 5.05 14.83
N THR A 92 -1.98 5.81 15.16
CA THR A 92 -0.79 5.25 15.77
C THR A 92 -0.93 5.18 17.28
N ASP A 93 -0.33 4.17 17.89
CA ASP A 93 -0.32 4.02 19.33
C ASP A 93 0.42 5.18 20.01
N LYS A 94 -0.08 5.62 21.17
CA LYS A 94 0.49 6.75 21.92
C LYS A 94 1.97 6.54 22.26
N GLY A 95 2.40 5.30 22.45
CA GLY A 95 3.79 4.93 22.74
C GLY A 95 4.78 5.32 21.64
N ILE A 96 4.33 5.51 20.38
CA ILE A 96 5.20 5.81 19.24
C ILE A 96 5.02 7.22 18.66
N HIS A 97 4.18 8.07 19.25
CA HIS A 97 3.94 9.45 18.78
C HIS A 97 5.19 10.34 18.75
N ASN A 98 6.25 9.94 19.46
CA ASN A 98 7.55 10.63 19.46
C ASN A 98 8.36 10.38 18.17
N ILE A 99 8.03 9.33 17.40
CA ILE A 99 8.76 8.92 16.19
C ILE A 99 7.86 8.71 14.96
N ALA A 100 6.54 8.69 15.15
CA ALA A 100 5.53 8.49 14.11
C ALA A 100 4.42 9.56 14.20
N PRO A 101 3.75 9.89 13.09
CA PRO A 101 2.59 10.81 13.11
C PRO A 101 1.44 10.21 13.92
N LYS A 102 0.62 11.06 14.55
CA LYS A 102 -0.52 10.62 15.39
C LYS A 102 -1.61 9.91 14.59
N SER A 103 -1.89 10.43 13.40
CA SER A 103 -2.91 9.88 12.50
C SER A 103 -2.51 10.02 11.04
N ILE A 104 -2.94 9.04 10.26
CA ILE A 104 -2.87 9.02 8.80
C ILE A 104 -4.30 8.83 8.30
N GLU A 105 -4.81 9.83 7.59
CA GLU A 105 -6.18 9.81 7.07
C GLU A 105 -6.28 8.81 5.92
N THR A 106 -5.34 8.86 4.99
CA THR A 106 -5.29 7.95 3.84
C THR A 106 -3.86 7.64 3.44
N LEU A 107 -3.61 6.39 3.04
CA LEU A 107 -2.38 5.95 2.39
C LEU A 107 -2.76 5.09 1.20
N THR A 108 -2.29 5.44 0.01
CA THR A 108 -2.59 4.70 -1.21
C THR A 108 -1.30 4.28 -1.89
N ALA A 109 -1.16 2.98 -2.13
CA ALA A 109 -0.14 2.40 -2.97
C ALA A 109 -0.75 1.93 -4.29
N THR A 110 -0.24 2.42 -5.41
CA THR A 110 -0.74 2.10 -6.75
C THR A 110 0.36 1.44 -7.56
N PHE A 111 0.13 0.20 -7.97
CA PHE A 111 0.97 -0.51 -8.93
C PHE A 111 0.29 -0.49 -10.30
N SER A 112 1.01 -0.17 -11.36
CA SER A 112 0.48 -0.16 -12.73
C SER A 112 1.33 -0.98 -13.67
N ILE A 113 0.69 -1.70 -14.59
CA ILE A 113 1.36 -2.45 -15.65
C ILE A 113 2.07 -1.51 -16.65
N ILE A 114 1.63 -0.26 -16.77
CA ILE A 114 2.25 0.74 -17.65
C ILE A 114 3.62 1.17 -17.10
N ALA A 115 3.77 1.20 -15.78
CA ALA A 115 5.01 1.55 -15.09
C ALA A 115 5.36 0.49 -14.04
N PRO A 116 5.68 -0.75 -14.46
CA PRO A 116 5.85 -1.90 -13.56
C PRO A 116 7.09 -1.76 -12.66
N TYR A 117 7.99 -0.85 -13.01
CA TYR A 117 9.17 -0.50 -12.22
C TYR A 117 8.86 0.47 -11.07
N LYS A 118 7.61 0.90 -10.89
CA LYS A 118 7.22 1.87 -9.87
C LYS A 118 5.90 1.49 -9.19
N ILE A 119 5.92 1.48 -7.86
CA ILE A 119 4.71 1.56 -7.04
C ILE A 119 4.57 3.02 -6.60
N ALA A 120 3.54 3.71 -7.07
CA ALA A 120 3.25 5.08 -6.67
C ALA A 120 2.67 5.10 -5.25
N LEU A 121 3.14 6.02 -4.42
CA LEU A 121 2.67 6.19 -3.05
C LEU A 121 2.11 7.59 -2.88
N THR A 122 0.91 7.69 -2.32
CA THR A 122 0.32 8.96 -1.88
C THR A 122 -0.25 8.79 -0.48
N GLY A 123 -0.34 9.87 0.28
CA GLY A 123 -1.01 9.81 1.57
C GLY A 123 -1.26 11.18 2.16
N GLU A 124 -2.20 11.21 3.09
CA GLU A 124 -2.65 12.40 3.80
C GLU A 124 -2.82 12.06 5.28
N GLY A 125 -2.52 13.02 6.15
CA GLY A 125 -2.67 12.84 7.60
C GLY A 125 -2.25 14.07 8.38
N SER A 126 -1.99 13.88 9.68
CA SER A 126 -1.54 14.97 10.56
C SER A 126 -0.22 15.61 10.08
N PHE A 127 0.55 14.85 9.31
CA PHE A 127 1.81 15.30 8.72
C PHE A 127 1.66 16.15 7.45
N GLY A 128 0.44 16.38 6.98
CA GLY A 128 0.13 16.96 5.68
C GLY A 128 0.01 15.90 4.59
N SER A 129 0.37 16.26 3.35
CA SER A 129 0.30 15.36 2.20
C SER A 129 1.68 14.92 1.71
N ILE A 130 1.77 13.64 1.36
CA ILE A 130 2.95 13.00 0.78
C ILE A 130 2.64 12.43 -0.60
N TYR A 131 3.66 12.42 -1.44
CA TYR A 131 3.65 11.73 -2.73
C TYR A 131 5.03 11.16 -3.02
N GLY A 132 5.07 10.08 -3.79
CA GLY A 132 6.34 9.41 -4.07
C GLY A 132 6.18 8.06 -4.73
N GLY A 133 7.12 7.18 -4.45
CA GLY A 133 7.02 5.80 -4.89
C GLY A 133 8.20 4.94 -4.46
N LEU A 134 7.96 3.64 -4.54
CA LEU A 134 9.00 2.61 -4.52
C LEU A 134 9.38 2.29 -5.97
N TYR A 135 10.65 2.48 -6.30
CA TYR A 135 11.21 2.26 -7.63
C TYR A 135 11.99 0.96 -7.62
N LEU A 136 11.49 -0.06 -8.32
CA LEU A 136 11.98 -1.44 -8.36
C LEU A 136 13.11 -1.63 -9.40
N ASN A 137 14.02 -0.67 -9.48
CA ASN A 137 15.18 -0.71 -10.37
C ASN A 137 16.38 -1.36 -9.64
N LEU A 138 17.55 -1.38 -10.28
CA LEU A 138 18.81 -1.92 -9.72
C LEU A 138 19.10 -1.53 -8.25
N ASP A 139 18.67 -0.34 -7.82
CA ASP A 139 18.96 0.19 -6.49
C ASP A 139 17.77 0.10 -5.49
N ASN A 140 16.61 -0.44 -5.90
CA ASN A 140 15.36 -0.50 -5.11
C ASN A 140 15.15 0.72 -4.20
N LYS A 141 14.77 1.85 -4.79
CA LYS A 141 14.70 3.15 -4.09
C LYS A 141 13.30 3.47 -3.59
N LEU A 142 13.15 3.78 -2.31
CA LEU A 142 11.95 4.44 -1.80
C LEU A 142 12.19 5.94 -1.72
N LEU A 143 11.30 6.72 -2.32
CA LEU A 143 11.30 8.18 -2.26
C LEU A 143 9.91 8.67 -1.85
N ILE A 144 9.84 9.42 -0.77
CA ILE A 144 8.61 10.06 -0.28
C ILE A 144 8.87 11.55 -0.13
N ARG A 145 8.05 12.39 -0.77
CA ARG A 145 8.14 13.85 -0.72
C ARG A 145 6.95 14.42 0.00
N PHE A 146 7.16 15.50 0.74
CA PHE A 146 6.13 16.23 1.46
C PHE A 146 5.78 17.51 0.70
N ASN A 147 4.50 17.70 0.39
CA ASN A 147 4.03 18.94 -0.24
C ASN A 147 3.68 20.00 0.81
N ASN A 148 2.91 19.60 1.83
CA ASN A 148 2.38 20.49 2.87
C ASN A 148 2.76 20.00 4.27
N ALA A 149 4.06 19.88 4.57
CA ALA A 149 4.54 19.31 5.83
C ALA A 149 4.02 20.07 7.07
N LYS A 150 3.27 19.37 7.92
CA LYS A 150 2.76 19.85 9.23
C LYS A 150 3.12 18.84 10.30
N GLU A 151 3.22 19.25 11.57
CA GLU A 151 3.43 18.33 12.72
C GLU A 151 4.55 17.27 12.58
N ILE A 152 5.54 17.50 11.71
CA ILE A 152 6.58 16.51 11.37
C ILE A 152 7.68 16.37 12.42
N ALA A 153 7.58 17.04 13.56
CA ALA A 153 8.67 17.15 14.55
C ALA A 153 9.20 15.76 14.99
N ALA A 154 8.29 14.78 15.14
CA ALA A 154 8.59 13.41 15.54
C ALA A 154 9.61 12.70 14.62
N PHE A 155 9.52 12.93 13.31
CA PHE A 155 10.32 12.23 12.30
C PHE A 155 11.14 13.15 11.40
N LYS A 156 11.15 14.46 11.67
CA LYS A 156 11.92 15.47 10.90
C LYS A 156 13.40 15.11 10.80
N LYS A 157 13.98 14.50 11.84
CA LYS A 157 15.39 14.07 11.86
C LYS A 157 15.73 13.03 10.78
N PHE A 158 14.74 12.32 10.25
CA PHE A 158 14.92 11.34 9.18
C PHE A 158 14.74 11.96 7.78
N LEU A 159 14.28 13.21 7.69
CA LEU A 159 14.00 13.89 6.43
C LEU A 159 15.23 14.67 5.94
N LYS A 160 15.43 14.64 4.64
CA LYS A 160 16.35 15.50 3.89
C LYS A 160 15.58 16.69 3.32
N LYS A 161 16.30 17.75 2.95
CA LYS A 161 15.73 18.96 2.33
C LYS A 161 16.43 19.25 1.01
N ASP A 162 15.65 19.44 -0.05
CA ASP A 162 16.12 19.93 -1.35
C ASP A 162 15.32 21.18 -1.78
N GLN A 163 15.53 21.63 -3.01
CA GLN A 163 14.82 22.78 -3.59
C GLN A 163 13.31 22.55 -3.73
N LYS A 164 12.86 21.29 -3.79
CA LYS A 164 11.45 20.91 -3.94
C LYS A 164 10.76 20.65 -2.60
N GLY A 165 11.48 20.74 -1.48
CA GLY A 165 10.92 20.62 -0.13
C GLY A 165 11.58 19.52 0.69
N LEU A 166 10.81 18.98 1.64
CA LEU A 166 11.25 17.89 2.52
C LEU A 166 10.98 16.54 1.87
N TYR A 167 11.92 15.62 2.02
CA TYR A 167 11.79 14.28 1.47
C TYR A 167 12.50 13.24 2.34
N TYR A 168 12.00 12.02 2.29
CA TYR A 168 12.66 10.83 2.81
C TYR A 168 13.12 9.97 1.64
N GLU A 169 14.35 9.46 1.72
CA GLU A 169 14.83 8.48 0.76
C GLU A 169 15.63 7.38 1.46
N THR A 170 15.44 6.16 0.98
CA THR A 170 16.23 4.99 1.39
C THR A 170 16.35 4.01 0.23
N TYR A 171 17.35 3.14 0.32
CA TYR A 171 17.68 2.14 -0.68
C TYR A 171 17.63 0.76 -0.03
N PHE A 172 17.01 -0.20 -0.71
CA PHE A 172 16.91 -1.57 -0.25
C PHE A 172 17.83 -2.45 -1.10
N LYS A 173 18.51 -3.42 -0.48
CA LYS A 173 19.25 -4.47 -1.19
C LYS A 173 18.43 -5.75 -1.22
#